data_AF-A0A9P7K457-F1
#
_entry.id   AF-A0A9P7K457-F1
#
_cell.length_a   1.000
_cell.length_b   1.000
_cell.length_c   1.000
_cell.angle_alpha   90.00
_cell.angle_beta   90.00
_cell.angle_gamma   90.00
#
_symmetry.space_group_name_H-M   'P 1'
#
loop_
_entity.id
_entity.type
_entity.pdbx_description
1 polymer ?
#
loop_
_entity_poly.entity_id
_entity_poly.type
_entity_poly.pdbx_seq_one_letter_code
_entity_poly.pdbx_strand_id
1 'polypeptide(L)'
;MSDKVYEPIPPPTVCEADPRADLSDVQLAMYKEVLDHFSVPKYEIPGLEKGELIEAEKFWLSYECLLRYLRAVKWKCAAAAIQRLEATLKWRREYGIYEEPVSSSHVEPEAVTGKQVQFGYDVRGRPGLYLFPSRQNTDEPTRQIQFTVWNLERTIELMGPGVETLSLLINYGDKAKNPSLGVARTVLNILQDHYPERLGMALILNVPFLLNAFYRLINPFIDPVSREKMKFNPQLIKDGLFNGDMVMSEWWGGDCNFEYVHEKYWPALLNMCESRSKAWLEKWRVLGGTIGIKEWDYKGGATAQVVTLEEEMSEKVTETSATTTKPKATTPLRRSASASLPIRSTRTPTRGDIQTVFTLTTAERYLLSRLRLHPDLPPRAQALNESWWIPKWGQPGKEGEIFVFSNGSFVCWGLGEQDARRFAAEVIDCAPGLKVQPLKEAETEELEFVVDPIELGGANTRLQGDLIILGQMLPLSSVQSLPTNLPPMVFPEDTLLARYAYSQALSRSTALSALEVSLDEYLNSMAQLPQSLMKTGKPGMGRTALIKKLGELMKFRQGLNLNRENFSDVPDFYWAEPELERHFNSMTNALEVKERTTSVNDKITYAAEAQSVLRQLLTE
;
A
#
# COMPACT_ATOMS: atom_id res chain seq x y z
N MET A 1 24.98 4.52 -34.76
CA MET A 1 23.95 3.66 -34.14
C MET A 1 24.70 2.62 -33.35
N SER A 2 24.35 2.40 -32.08
CA SER A 2 24.95 1.30 -31.31
C SER A 2 24.63 -0.04 -31.99
N ASP A 3 25.56 -0.99 -31.89
CA ASP A 3 25.37 -2.34 -32.42
C ASP A 3 24.16 -3.01 -31.77
N LYS A 4 23.44 -3.82 -32.55
CA LYS A 4 22.26 -4.53 -32.07
C LYS A 4 22.65 -5.62 -31.06
N VAL A 5 21.94 -5.68 -29.94
CA VAL A 5 22.09 -6.70 -28.91
C VAL A 5 20.93 -7.68 -29.01
N TYR A 6 21.21 -8.98 -29.02
CA TYR A 6 20.19 -10.03 -29.17
C TYR A 6 20.11 -10.98 -27.96
N GLU A 7 21.10 -10.93 -27.08
CA GLU A 7 21.30 -11.88 -25.97
C GLU A 7 21.13 -11.18 -24.63
N PRO A 8 20.75 -11.90 -23.56
CA PRO A 8 20.69 -11.33 -22.21
C PRO A 8 22.08 -10.91 -21.71
N ILE A 9 22.11 -9.84 -20.91
CA ILE A 9 23.35 -9.38 -20.27
C ILE A 9 23.68 -10.30 -19.08
N PRO A 10 24.91 -10.81 -18.94
CA PRO A 10 25.29 -11.62 -17.78
C PRO A 10 25.26 -10.80 -16.48
N PRO A 11 24.99 -11.43 -15.32
CA PRO A 11 24.95 -10.73 -14.04
C PRO A 11 26.27 -10.02 -13.73
N PRO A 12 26.25 -8.78 -13.23
CA PRO A 12 27.45 -8.04 -12.86
C PRO A 12 28.21 -8.77 -11.76
N THR A 13 29.54 -8.71 -11.80
CA THR A 13 30.45 -9.44 -10.91
C THR A 13 30.66 -8.79 -9.55
N VAL A 14 30.05 -7.64 -9.27
CA VAL A 14 30.42 -6.79 -8.12
C VAL A 14 29.42 -6.93 -6.98
N CYS A 15 29.86 -7.51 -5.87
CA CYS A 15 29.32 -7.20 -4.55
C CYS A 15 30.48 -7.27 -3.53
N GLU A 16 30.96 -6.10 -3.11
CA GLU A 16 32.14 -5.97 -2.23
C GLU A 16 31.84 -6.36 -0.77
N ALA A 17 30.57 -6.30 -0.37
CA ALA A 17 30.11 -6.65 0.96
C ALA A 17 28.66 -7.16 0.93
N ASP A 18 28.33 -8.04 1.86
CA ASP A 18 26.97 -8.54 2.04
C ASP A 18 26.04 -7.38 2.46
N PRO A 19 25.06 -6.97 1.63
CA PRO A 19 24.22 -5.80 1.90
C PRO A 19 23.15 -6.04 2.98
N ARG A 20 23.16 -7.20 3.63
CA ARG A 20 22.14 -7.61 4.60
C ARG A 20 22.49 -7.10 6.00
N ALA A 21 21.47 -6.61 6.70
CA ALA A 21 21.60 -6.20 8.10
C ALA A 21 21.79 -7.43 9.01
N ASP A 22 22.54 -7.24 10.10
CA ASP A 22 22.65 -8.22 11.16
C ASP A 22 21.27 -8.49 11.78
N LEU A 23 21.00 -9.76 12.06
CA LEU A 23 19.77 -10.15 12.74
C LEU A 23 19.87 -9.79 14.23
N SER A 24 18.78 -9.27 14.81
CA SER A 24 18.68 -9.18 16.26
C SER A 24 18.65 -10.58 16.89
N ASP A 25 18.95 -10.70 18.19
CA ASP A 25 18.92 -12.00 18.88
C ASP A 25 17.58 -12.72 18.73
N VAL A 26 16.48 -11.96 18.78
CA VAL A 26 15.12 -12.48 18.58
C VAL A 26 14.93 -13.02 17.17
N GLN A 27 15.39 -12.27 16.17
CA GLN A 27 15.31 -12.68 14.77
C GLN A 27 16.20 -13.90 14.49
N LEU A 28 17.40 -13.95 15.08
CA LEU A 28 18.31 -15.07 14.96
C LEU A 28 17.73 -16.33 15.63
N ALA A 29 17.08 -16.20 16.79
CA ALA A 29 16.41 -17.31 17.46
C ALA A 29 15.26 -17.87 16.61
N MET A 30 14.42 -17.00 16.03
CA MET A 30 13.36 -17.44 15.12
C MET A 30 13.92 -18.11 13.85
N TYR A 31 14.99 -17.56 13.29
CA TYR A 31 15.68 -18.18 12.16
C TYR A 31 16.17 -19.59 12.51
N LYS A 32 16.81 -19.77 13.67
CA LYS A 32 17.28 -21.08 14.15
C LYS A 32 16.12 -22.06 14.32
N GLU A 33 15.01 -21.63 14.91
CA GLU A 33 13.82 -22.49 15.07
C GLU A 33 13.29 -23.00 13.71
N VAL A 34 13.22 -22.13 12.70
CA VAL A 34 12.84 -22.53 11.34
C VAL A 34 13.87 -23.48 10.73
N LEU A 35 15.16 -23.16 10.85
CA LEU A 35 16.24 -23.99 10.33
C LEU A 35 16.22 -25.40 10.94
N ASP A 36 16.10 -25.49 12.26
CA ASP A 36 16.08 -26.73 13.02
C ASP A 36 14.89 -27.60 12.61
N HIS A 37 13.70 -26.99 12.42
CA HIS A 37 12.50 -27.70 11.95
C HIS A 37 12.73 -28.46 10.65
N PHE A 38 13.31 -27.79 9.63
CA PHE A 38 13.58 -28.44 8.34
C PHE A 38 14.83 -29.32 8.34
N SER A 39 15.71 -29.18 9.33
CA SER A 39 16.95 -29.95 9.45
C SER A 39 16.79 -31.27 10.24
N VAL A 40 15.59 -31.57 10.73
CA VAL A 40 15.31 -32.84 11.42
C VAL A 40 15.66 -34.03 10.50
N PRO A 41 16.39 -35.05 11.00
CA PRO A 41 16.68 -36.25 10.24
C PRO A 41 15.40 -36.91 9.72
N LYS A 42 15.34 -37.15 8.40
CA LYS A 42 14.15 -37.69 7.71
C LYS A 42 12.90 -36.81 7.83
N TYR A 43 13.09 -35.49 7.83
CA TYR A 43 11.98 -34.56 7.71
C TYR A 43 11.10 -34.88 6.48
N GLU A 44 9.78 -34.90 6.69
CA GLU A 44 8.78 -35.09 5.64
C GLU A 44 7.84 -33.88 5.57
N ILE A 45 7.57 -33.39 4.36
CA ILE A 45 6.60 -32.32 4.12
C ILE A 45 5.20 -32.85 4.50
N PRO A 46 4.49 -32.21 5.45
CA PRO A 46 3.18 -32.69 5.90
C PRO A 46 2.15 -32.79 4.77
N GLY A 47 1.43 -33.92 4.74
CA GLY A 47 0.30 -34.13 3.83
C GLY A 47 0.69 -34.28 2.35
N LEU A 48 1.89 -34.80 2.09
CA LEU A 48 2.40 -35.09 0.76
C LEU A 48 2.89 -36.54 0.64
N GLU A 49 2.55 -37.21 -0.47
CA GLU A 49 3.07 -38.53 -0.78
C GLU A 49 4.57 -38.46 -1.14
N LYS A 50 5.39 -39.34 -0.56
CA LYS A 50 6.87 -39.27 -0.64
C LYS A 50 7.41 -37.92 -0.15
N GLY A 51 6.98 -37.48 1.02
CA GLY A 51 7.24 -36.15 1.56
C GLY A 51 8.69 -35.82 1.94
N GLU A 52 9.62 -36.79 1.89
CA GLU A 52 11.05 -36.52 2.18
C GLU A 52 11.62 -35.45 1.24
N LEU A 53 12.39 -34.51 1.78
CA LEU A 53 12.99 -33.42 0.98
C LEU A 53 13.97 -33.95 -0.06
N ILE A 54 13.74 -33.58 -1.33
CA ILE A 54 14.67 -33.88 -2.43
C ILE A 54 15.86 -32.91 -2.42
N GLU A 55 16.93 -33.24 -3.15
CA GLU A 55 18.15 -32.42 -3.22
C GLU A 55 17.84 -30.97 -3.64
N ALA A 56 17.01 -30.78 -4.67
CA ALA A 56 16.62 -29.46 -5.16
C ALA A 56 15.89 -28.63 -4.08
N GLU A 57 15.12 -29.26 -3.19
CA GLU A 57 14.42 -28.57 -2.10
C GLU A 57 15.36 -28.18 -0.97
N LYS A 58 16.33 -29.03 -0.65
CA LYS A 58 17.39 -28.70 0.33
C LYS A 58 18.23 -27.53 -0.16
N PHE A 59 18.54 -27.51 -1.45
CA PHE A 59 19.23 -26.39 -2.11
C PHE A 59 18.38 -25.11 -2.10
N TRP A 60 17.07 -25.22 -2.33
CA TRP A 60 16.13 -24.10 -2.34
C TRP A 60 15.92 -23.48 -0.93
N LEU A 61 15.96 -24.29 0.13
CA LEU A 61 15.87 -23.84 1.52
C LEU A 61 17.20 -23.21 2.01
N SER A 62 17.68 -22.18 1.31
CA SER A 62 18.85 -21.39 1.69
C SER A 62 18.59 -20.52 2.94
N TYR A 63 19.65 -20.00 3.55
CA TYR A 63 19.56 -19.01 4.64
C TYR A 63 18.58 -17.88 4.31
N GLU A 64 18.73 -17.30 3.13
CA GLU A 64 17.96 -16.18 2.60
C GLU A 64 16.53 -16.58 2.29
N CYS A 65 16.30 -17.81 1.82
CA CYS A 65 14.96 -18.35 1.65
C CYS A 65 14.19 -18.34 2.97
N LEU A 66 14.77 -18.90 4.03
CA LEU A 66 14.13 -18.91 5.35
C LEU A 66 13.84 -17.48 5.84
N LEU A 67 14.78 -16.55 5.65
CA LEU A 67 14.59 -15.14 6.01
C LEU A 67 13.49 -14.44 5.21
N ARG A 68 13.35 -14.73 3.90
CA ARG A 68 12.24 -14.18 3.09
C ARG A 68 10.88 -14.55 3.70
N TYR A 69 10.72 -15.81 4.11
CA TYR A 69 9.47 -16.28 4.71
C TYR A 69 9.23 -15.69 6.10
N LEU A 70 10.28 -15.51 6.91
CA LEU A 70 10.19 -14.81 8.20
C LEU A 70 9.78 -13.34 8.04
N ARG A 71 10.36 -12.63 7.06
CA ARG A 71 9.95 -11.25 6.71
C ARG A 71 8.51 -11.19 6.21
N ALA A 72 8.08 -12.16 5.39
CA ALA A 72 6.72 -12.23 4.85
C ALA A 72 5.64 -12.37 5.94
N VAL A 73 5.97 -13.05 7.04
CA VAL A 73 5.10 -13.14 8.22
C VAL A 73 5.36 -12.03 9.24
N LYS A 74 6.14 -11.01 8.88
CA LYS A 74 6.51 -9.86 9.71
C LYS A 74 7.16 -10.27 11.03
N TRP A 75 7.96 -11.33 11.03
CA TRP A 75 8.62 -11.87 12.22
C TRP A 75 7.66 -12.19 13.38
N LYS A 76 6.38 -12.53 13.09
CA LYS A 76 5.38 -12.83 14.12
C LYS A 76 5.74 -14.07 14.95
N CYS A 77 6.07 -15.18 14.29
CA CYS A 77 6.56 -16.41 14.90
C CYS A 77 7.17 -17.34 13.84
N ALA A 78 8.06 -18.24 14.26
CA ALA A 78 8.67 -19.24 13.39
C ALA A 78 7.62 -20.22 12.80
N ALA A 79 6.65 -20.65 13.60
CA ALA A 79 5.57 -21.55 13.16
C ALA A 79 4.80 -21.02 11.93
N ALA A 80 4.54 -19.71 11.86
CA ALA A 80 3.88 -19.11 10.70
C ALA A 80 4.76 -19.15 9.45
N ALA A 81 6.08 -18.95 9.60
CA ALA A 81 7.02 -19.05 8.48
C ALA A 81 7.15 -20.51 8.01
N ILE A 82 7.25 -21.47 8.95
CA ILE A 82 7.28 -22.91 8.68
C ILE A 82 6.06 -23.35 7.87
N GLN A 83 4.85 -22.98 8.32
CA GLN A 83 3.61 -23.33 7.62
C GLN A 83 3.59 -22.83 6.17
N ARG A 84 4.07 -21.60 5.93
CA ARG A 84 4.14 -21.03 4.57
C ARG A 84 5.22 -21.69 3.70
N LEU A 85 6.36 -22.05 4.30
CA LEU A 85 7.43 -22.79 3.63
C LEU A 85 6.95 -24.18 3.20
N GLU A 86 6.32 -24.94 4.10
CA GLU A 86 5.71 -26.25 3.82
C GLU A 86 4.67 -26.17 2.70
N ALA A 87 3.76 -25.18 2.78
CA ALA A 87 2.77 -24.94 1.74
C ALA A 87 3.41 -24.64 0.39
N THR A 88 4.53 -23.92 0.38
CA THR A 88 5.25 -23.64 -0.88
C THR A 88 6.00 -24.86 -1.39
N LEU A 89 6.66 -25.64 -0.54
CA LEU A 89 7.33 -26.88 -0.95
C LEU A 89 6.34 -27.85 -1.60
N LYS A 90 5.18 -28.03 -0.96
CA LYS A 90 4.07 -28.82 -1.51
C LYS A 90 3.61 -28.27 -2.86
N TRP A 91 3.33 -26.98 -2.94
CA TRP A 91 2.93 -26.33 -4.19
C TRP A 91 3.98 -26.49 -5.30
N ARG A 92 5.29 -26.34 -5.00
CA ARG A 92 6.36 -26.47 -6.01
C ARG A 92 6.36 -27.86 -6.66
N ARG A 93 6.06 -28.92 -5.90
CA ARG A 93 5.91 -30.27 -6.44
C ARG A 93 4.62 -30.42 -7.24
N GLU A 94 3.48 -30.04 -6.68
CA GLU A 94 2.17 -30.17 -7.34
C GLU A 94 2.03 -29.32 -8.61
N TYR A 95 2.68 -28.16 -8.64
CA TYR A 95 2.71 -27.26 -9.78
C TYR A 95 3.70 -27.71 -10.86
N GLY A 96 4.58 -28.66 -10.56
CA GLY A 96 5.59 -29.19 -11.47
C GLY A 96 6.74 -28.22 -11.73
N ILE A 97 7.28 -27.56 -10.70
CA ILE A 97 8.45 -26.67 -10.85
C ILE A 97 9.73 -27.44 -11.17
N TYR A 98 9.84 -28.67 -10.66
CA TYR A 98 11.03 -29.52 -10.84
C TYR A 98 10.98 -30.38 -12.11
N GLU A 99 9.79 -30.50 -12.73
CA GLU A 99 9.50 -31.40 -13.86
C GLU A 99 8.51 -30.72 -14.84
N GLU A 100 7.76 -31.49 -15.61
CA GLU A 100 6.59 -30.97 -16.34
C GLU A 100 5.50 -30.54 -15.35
N PRO A 101 4.69 -29.49 -15.65
CA PRO A 101 4.58 -28.76 -16.91
C PRO A 101 5.34 -27.41 -16.94
N VAL A 102 6.42 -27.23 -16.18
CA VAL A 102 7.20 -25.96 -16.17
C VAL A 102 8.58 -26.17 -16.79
N SER A 103 8.66 -26.99 -17.84
CA SER A 103 9.88 -27.19 -18.63
C SER A 103 10.07 -26.09 -19.68
N SER A 104 11.32 -25.86 -20.11
CA SER A 104 11.64 -24.91 -21.17
C SER A 104 10.94 -25.25 -22.49
N SER A 105 10.92 -26.54 -22.86
CA SER A 105 10.24 -27.01 -24.08
C SER A 105 8.72 -26.81 -24.04
N HIS A 106 8.09 -27.01 -22.88
CA HIS A 106 6.64 -26.84 -22.77
C HIS A 106 6.22 -25.37 -22.92
N VAL A 107 6.99 -24.44 -22.35
CA VAL A 107 6.64 -23.01 -22.34
C VAL A 107 7.22 -22.21 -23.52
N GLU A 108 8.17 -22.76 -24.28
CA GLU A 108 8.80 -22.11 -25.44
C GLU A 108 7.82 -21.49 -26.44
N PRO A 109 6.65 -22.09 -26.77
CA PRO A 109 5.67 -21.46 -27.66
C PRO A 109 5.19 -20.08 -27.16
N GLU A 110 5.20 -19.84 -25.84
CA GLU A 110 4.85 -18.55 -25.24
C GLU A 110 5.98 -17.50 -25.40
N ALA A 111 7.23 -17.94 -25.59
CA ALA A 111 8.41 -17.10 -25.66
C ALA A 111 8.69 -16.54 -27.06
N VAL A 112 8.14 -17.12 -28.13
CA VAL A 112 8.49 -16.82 -29.53
C VAL A 112 8.44 -15.33 -29.88
N THR A 113 7.55 -14.55 -29.27
CA THR A 113 7.40 -13.12 -29.54
C THR A 113 8.15 -12.19 -28.58
N GLY A 114 8.85 -12.74 -27.57
CA GLY A 114 9.56 -11.92 -26.58
C GLY A 114 8.62 -11.05 -25.75
N LYS A 115 7.47 -11.62 -25.36
CA LYS A 115 6.48 -10.93 -24.50
C LYS A 115 6.90 -10.88 -23.02
N GLN A 116 7.83 -11.74 -22.61
CA GLN A 116 8.55 -11.64 -21.35
C GLN A 116 10.04 -11.85 -21.65
N VAL A 117 10.91 -10.98 -21.14
CA VAL A 117 12.35 -10.95 -21.46
C VAL A 117 13.14 -10.55 -20.22
N GLN A 118 14.19 -11.28 -19.88
CA GLN A 118 15.18 -10.90 -18.88
C GLN A 118 16.30 -10.11 -19.55
N PHE A 119 16.53 -8.87 -19.13
CA PHE A 119 17.58 -8.05 -19.71
C PHE A 119 18.11 -7.05 -18.70
N GLY A 120 19.43 -6.94 -18.60
CA GLY A 120 20.08 -5.91 -17.78
C GLY A 120 19.77 -5.98 -16.28
N TYR A 121 20.34 -5.01 -15.56
CA TYR A 121 20.32 -4.95 -14.10
C TYR A 121 20.17 -3.50 -13.63
N ASP A 122 19.42 -3.30 -12.55
CA ASP A 122 19.32 -1.98 -11.91
C ASP A 122 20.63 -1.61 -11.18
N VAL A 123 20.74 -0.38 -10.68
CA VAL A 123 21.93 0.09 -9.94
C VAL A 123 22.22 -0.71 -8.66
N ARG A 124 21.29 -1.55 -8.20
CA ARG A 124 21.44 -2.46 -7.06
C ARG A 124 21.72 -3.91 -7.48
N GLY A 125 21.94 -4.16 -8.78
CA GLY A 125 22.21 -5.48 -9.32
C GLY A 125 20.98 -6.38 -9.47
N ARG A 126 19.75 -5.84 -9.36
CA ARG A 126 18.53 -6.62 -9.53
C ARG A 126 18.28 -6.89 -11.01
N PRO A 127 18.04 -8.14 -11.43
CA PRO A 127 17.74 -8.44 -12.83
C PRO A 127 16.43 -7.79 -13.28
N GLY A 128 16.45 -7.23 -14.49
CA GLY A 128 15.28 -6.65 -15.14
C GLY A 128 14.42 -7.72 -15.81
N LEU A 129 13.17 -7.87 -15.38
CA LEU A 129 12.15 -8.69 -16.06
C LEU A 129 11.20 -7.77 -16.83
N TYR A 130 11.34 -7.74 -18.15
CA TYR A 130 10.53 -6.96 -19.06
C TYR A 130 9.28 -7.72 -19.48
N LEU A 131 8.12 -7.07 -19.36
CA LEU A 131 6.82 -7.57 -19.80
C LEU A 131 6.27 -6.65 -20.90
N PHE A 132 5.92 -7.26 -22.03
CA PHE A 132 5.32 -6.59 -23.18
C PHE A 132 3.95 -7.21 -23.50
N PRO A 133 2.87 -6.82 -22.81
CA PRO A 133 1.52 -7.35 -23.07
C PRO A 133 1.05 -7.18 -24.53
N SER A 134 1.54 -6.17 -25.24
CA SER A 134 1.29 -5.96 -26.68
C SER A 134 1.86 -7.06 -27.59
N ARG A 135 2.80 -7.87 -27.10
CA ARG A 135 3.42 -9.00 -27.82
C ARG A 135 2.75 -10.34 -27.53
N GLN A 136 1.56 -10.35 -26.90
CA GLN A 136 0.82 -11.58 -26.60
C GLN A 136 0.49 -12.37 -27.88
N ASN A 137 0.93 -13.63 -27.93
CA ASN A 137 0.91 -14.47 -29.13
C ASN A 137 0.08 -15.75 -29.01
N THR A 138 -0.43 -16.06 -27.81
CA THR A 138 -1.19 -17.29 -27.53
C THR A 138 -2.50 -16.96 -26.81
N ASP A 139 -3.41 -17.93 -26.78
CA ASP A 139 -4.71 -17.82 -26.09
C ASP A 139 -4.89 -18.87 -24.97
N GLU A 140 -3.90 -19.74 -24.72
CA GLU A 140 -3.99 -20.82 -23.73
C GLU A 140 -3.65 -20.30 -22.31
N PRO A 141 -4.63 -20.16 -21.40
CA PRO A 141 -4.41 -19.49 -20.13
C PRO A 141 -3.45 -20.23 -19.19
N THR A 142 -3.50 -21.57 -19.17
CA THR A 142 -2.68 -22.39 -18.27
C THR A 142 -1.18 -22.25 -18.60
N ARG A 143 -0.81 -22.42 -19.88
CA ARG A 143 0.58 -22.26 -20.32
C ARG A 143 1.09 -20.82 -20.14
N GLN A 144 0.24 -19.81 -20.27
CA GLN A 144 0.61 -18.42 -19.98
C GLN A 144 1.01 -18.19 -18.51
N ILE A 145 0.27 -18.79 -17.57
CA ILE A 145 0.59 -18.72 -16.14
C ILE A 145 1.90 -19.49 -15.88
N GLN A 146 2.04 -20.69 -16.43
CA GLN A 146 3.26 -21.50 -16.32
C GLN A 146 4.48 -20.76 -16.89
N PHE A 147 4.35 -20.09 -18.04
CA PHE A 147 5.41 -19.28 -18.62
C PHE A 147 5.78 -18.09 -17.72
N THR A 148 4.81 -17.47 -17.06
CA THR A 148 5.09 -16.38 -16.09
C THR A 148 5.87 -16.89 -14.89
N VAL A 149 5.48 -18.04 -14.33
CA VAL A 149 6.21 -18.71 -13.23
C VAL A 149 7.60 -19.14 -13.69
N TRP A 150 7.72 -19.69 -14.89
CA TRP A 150 9.00 -20.07 -15.49
C TRP A 150 9.95 -18.87 -15.61
N ASN A 151 9.47 -17.73 -16.13
CA ASN A 151 10.26 -16.50 -16.25
C ASN A 151 10.71 -15.98 -14.89
N LEU A 152 9.87 -16.13 -13.86
CA LEU A 152 10.22 -15.75 -12.49
C LEU A 152 11.37 -16.62 -11.93
N GLU A 153 11.30 -17.94 -12.10
CA GLU A 153 12.39 -18.85 -11.70
C GLU A 153 13.69 -18.54 -12.46
N ARG A 154 13.64 -18.30 -13.79
CA ARG A 154 14.81 -17.88 -14.56
C ARG A 154 15.38 -16.55 -14.09
N THR A 155 14.52 -15.59 -13.74
CA THR A 155 14.95 -14.30 -13.21
C THR A 155 15.67 -14.44 -11.87
N ILE A 156 15.23 -15.37 -11.01
CA ILE A 156 15.89 -15.71 -9.75
C ILE A 156 17.29 -16.31 -10.00
N GLU A 157 17.46 -17.12 -11.04
CA GLU A 157 18.76 -17.69 -11.44
C GLU A 157 19.76 -16.65 -11.98
N LEU A 158 19.26 -15.47 -12.38
CA LEU A 158 20.10 -14.34 -12.78
C LEU A 158 20.51 -13.44 -11.60
N MET A 159 20.03 -13.70 -10.38
CA MET A 159 20.42 -12.91 -9.22
C MET A 159 21.88 -13.19 -8.82
N GLY A 160 22.66 -12.13 -8.67
CA GLY A 160 24.02 -12.18 -8.11
C GLY A 160 24.05 -12.47 -6.60
N PRO A 161 25.25 -12.61 -6.01
CA PRO A 161 25.38 -12.69 -4.55
C PRO A 161 24.79 -11.44 -3.90
N GLY A 162 24.02 -11.61 -2.81
CA GLY A 162 23.37 -10.51 -2.08
C GLY A 162 22.10 -9.95 -2.75
N VAL A 163 21.73 -10.43 -3.93
CA VAL A 163 20.52 -10.01 -4.64
C VAL A 163 19.41 -11.05 -4.45
N GLU A 164 18.28 -10.63 -3.89
CA GLU A 164 17.10 -11.48 -3.65
C GLU A 164 15.83 -11.03 -4.39
N THR A 165 15.88 -9.86 -5.02
CA THR A 165 14.74 -9.16 -5.60
C THR A 165 14.97 -8.83 -7.07
N LEU A 166 13.89 -8.70 -7.83
CA LEU A 166 13.90 -8.30 -9.25
C LEU A 166 13.35 -6.89 -9.47
N SER A 167 13.68 -6.32 -10.61
CA SER A 167 13.05 -5.11 -11.15
C SER A 167 12.11 -5.51 -12.28
N LEU A 168 10.82 -5.25 -12.11
CA LEU A 168 9.79 -5.56 -13.10
C LEU A 168 9.57 -4.36 -14.01
N LEU A 169 9.70 -4.51 -15.32
CA LEU A 169 9.53 -3.44 -16.30
C LEU A 169 8.36 -3.77 -17.22
N ILE A 170 7.26 -3.03 -17.14
CA ILE A 170 6.04 -3.31 -17.89
C ILE A 170 5.82 -2.20 -18.90
N ASN A 171 5.73 -2.57 -20.18
CA ASN A 171 5.33 -1.65 -21.25
C ASN A 171 4.09 -2.20 -21.95
N TYR A 172 2.93 -1.60 -21.67
CA TYR A 172 1.65 -2.05 -22.25
C TYR A 172 1.59 -1.78 -23.76
N GLY A 173 2.08 -0.63 -24.23
CA GLY A 173 1.96 -0.20 -25.63
C GLY A 173 0.50 -0.05 -26.12
N ASP A 174 0.33 0.46 -27.34
CA ASP A 174 -0.99 0.89 -27.86
C ASP A 174 -1.99 -0.25 -28.16
N LYS A 175 -1.52 -1.49 -28.24
CA LYS A 175 -2.33 -2.69 -28.60
C LYS A 175 -2.20 -3.83 -27.58
N ALA A 176 -2.01 -3.53 -26.30
CA ALA A 176 -1.99 -4.55 -25.25
C ALA A 176 -3.25 -5.43 -25.26
N LYS A 177 -3.06 -6.76 -25.34
CA LYS A 177 -4.09 -7.70 -24.91
C LYS A 177 -3.94 -7.86 -23.39
N ASN A 178 -4.88 -7.31 -22.63
CA ASN A 178 -4.89 -7.50 -21.19
C ASN A 178 -5.23 -8.97 -20.86
N PRO A 179 -4.55 -9.59 -19.88
CA PRO A 179 -4.93 -10.91 -19.41
C PRO A 179 -6.36 -10.88 -18.86
N SER A 180 -7.05 -12.02 -18.91
CA SER A 180 -8.35 -12.14 -18.25
C SER A 180 -8.20 -11.94 -16.73
N LEU A 181 -9.25 -11.44 -16.07
CA LEU A 181 -9.24 -11.23 -14.62
C LEU A 181 -8.92 -12.52 -13.85
N GLY A 182 -9.33 -13.67 -14.37
CA GLY A 182 -9.03 -14.99 -13.79
C GLY A 182 -7.53 -15.31 -13.84
N VAL A 183 -6.89 -15.11 -14.99
CA VAL A 183 -5.43 -15.33 -15.16
C VAL A 183 -4.64 -14.41 -14.24
N ALA A 184 -4.98 -13.13 -14.22
CA ALA A 184 -4.31 -12.15 -13.37
C ALA A 184 -4.48 -12.47 -11.88
N ARG A 185 -5.67 -12.90 -11.43
CA ARG A 185 -5.89 -13.32 -10.04
C ARG A 185 -5.05 -14.54 -9.67
N THR A 186 -4.96 -15.53 -10.54
CA THR A 186 -4.14 -16.73 -10.30
C THR A 186 -2.65 -16.38 -10.18
N VAL A 187 -2.13 -15.53 -11.08
CA VAL A 187 -0.74 -15.07 -11.00
C VAL A 187 -0.48 -14.31 -9.69
N LEU A 188 -1.38 -13.42 -9.28
CA LEU A 188 -1.24 -12.67 -8.03
C LEU A 188 -1.21 -13.59 -6.81
N ASN A 189 -2.12 -14.55 -6.73
CA ASN A 189 -2.12 -15.53 -5.63
C ASN A 189 -0.79 -16.30 -5.58
N ILE A 190 -0.28 -16.76 -6.73
CA ILE A 190 1.02 -17.44 -6.80
C ILE A 190 2.14 -16.55 -6.26
N LEU A 191 2.19 -15.28 -6.68
CA LEU A 191 3.21 -14.34 -6.22
C LEU A 191 3.13 -14.08 -4.72
N GLN A 192 1.93 -13.88 -4.19
CA GLN A 192 1.71 -13.60 -2.76
C GLN A 192 2.03 -14.80 -1.87
N ASP A 193 1.62 -16.00 -2.29
CA ASP A 193 1.71 -17.20 -1.48
C ASP A 193 3.10 -17.83 -1.55
N HIS A 194 3.71 -17.84 -2.74
CA HIS A 194 4.89 -18.65 -3.05
C HIS A 194 6.15 -17.87 -3.44
N TYR A 195 6.05 -16.57 -3.71
CA TYR A 195 7.20 -15.70 -4.02
C TYR A 195 7.29 -14.47 -3.12
N PRO A 196 7.25 -14.65 -1.78
CA PRO A 196 7.32 -13.52 -0.86
C PRO A 196 8.63 -12.75 -1.01
N GLU A 197 8.57 -11.43 -0.80
CA GLU A 197 9.75 -10.57 -0.75
C GLU A 197 10.62 -10.59 -2.02
N ARG A 198 10.06 -10.94 -3.20
CA ARG A 198 10.78 -10.98 -4.47
C ARG A 198 10.70 -9.69 -5.31
N LEU A 199 9.67 -8.87 -5.10
CA LEU A 199 9.53 -7.60 -5.83
C LEU A 199 10.43 -6.53 -5.21
N GLY A 200 11.40 -6.04 -6.00
CA GLY A 200 12.26 -4.91 -5.64
C GLY A 200 11.68 -3.58 -6.10
N MET A 201 11.26 -3.51 -7.36
CA MET A 201 10.63 -2.33 -7.97
C MET A 201 9.77 -2.76 -9.17
N ALA A 202 8.69 -2.03 -9.46
CA ALA A 202 7.87 -2.16 -10.66
C ALA A 202 7.82 -0.85 -11.43
N LEU A 203 8.36 -0.83 -12.65
CA LEU A 203 8.46 0.31 -13.55
C LEU A 203 7.43 0.11 -14.67
N ILE A 204 6.57 1.09 -14.92
CA ILE A 204 5.42 0.90 -15.81
C ILE A 204 5.30 2.05 -16.82
N LEU A 205 5.27 1.73 -18.11
CA LEU A 205 5.06 2.67 -19.22
C LEU A 205 3.75 2.41 -19.96
N ASN A 206 3.27 3.46 -20.64
CA ASN A 206 2.18 3.41 -21.63
C ASN A 206 0.91 2.75 -21.08
N VAL A 207 0.57 3.03 -19.82
CA VAL A 207 -0.58 2.39 -19.20
C VAL A 207 -1.85 2.80 -19.94
N PRO A 208 -2.67 1.86 -20.45
CA PRO A 208 -3.92 2.20 -21.10
C PRO A 208 -4.83 2.95 -20.12
N PHE A 209 -5.82 3.68 -20.64
CA PHE A 209 -6.93 4.29 -19.86
C PHE A 209 -7.64 3.29 -18.91
N LEU A 210 -7.42 1.98 -19.09
CA LEU A 210 -7.80 0.89 -18.16
C LEU A 210 -6.92 0.75 -16.90
N LEU A 211 -6.03 1.70 -16.59
CA LEU A 211 -5.27 1.79 -15.33
C LEU A 211 -6.17 1.44 -14.12
N ASN A 212 -7.35 2.04 -14.04
CA ASN A 212 -8.31 1.80 -12.96
C ASN A 212 -8.75 0.33 -12.82
N ALA A 213 -8.85 -0.45 -13.90
CA ALA A 213 -9.27 -1.85 -13.85
C ALA A 213 -8.13 -2.78 -13.43
N PHE A 214 -6.92 -2.54 -13.93
CA PHE A 214 -5.72 -3.29 -13.53
C PHE A 214 -5.36 -2.99 -12.07
N TYR A 215 -5.39 -1.71 -11.65
CA TYR A 215 -5.16 -1.32 -10.27
C TYR A 215 -6.23 -1.85 -9.32
N ARG A 216 -7.53 -1.77 -9.65
CA ARG A 216 -8.59 -2.39 -8.82
C ARG A 216 -8.41 -3.89 -8.62
N LEU A 217 -7.79 -4.58 -9.58
CA LEU A 217 -7.54 -6.02 -9.51
C LEU A 217 -6.39 -6.38 -8.56
N ILE A 218 -5.34 -5.55 -8.51
CA ILE A 218 -4.13 -5.80 -7.68
C ILE A 218 -4.16 -5.05 -6.33
N ASN A 219 -4.88 -3.93 -6.21
CA ASN A 219 -4.89 -3.05 -5.04
C ASN A 219 -5.33 -3.74 -3.72
N PRO A 220 -6.31 -4.66 -3.68
CA PRO A 220 -6.64 -5.42 -2.46
C PRO A 220 -5.50 -6.31 -1.95
N PHE A 221 -4.45 -6.48 -2.76
CA PHE A 221 -3.38 -7.46 -2.60
C PHE A 221 -2.00 -6.78 -2.49
N ILE A 222 -1.92 -5.46 -2.67
CA ILE A 222 -0.69 -4.67 -2.56
C ILE A 222 -0.62 -4.09 -1.15
N ASP A 223 0.34 -4.58 -0.37
CA ASP A 223 0.66 -3.95 0.91
C ASP A 223 1.34 -2.58 0.68
N PRO A 224 1.31 -1.65 1.65
CA PRO A 224 1.90 -0.31 1.48
C PRO A 224 3.36 -0.29 1.01
N VAL A 225 4.17 -1.27 1.43
CA VAL A 225 5.58 -1.38 1.01
C VAL A 225 5.68 -1.79 -0.46
N SER A 226 4.78 -2.64 -0.95
CA SER A 226 4.69 -2.98 -2.38
C SER A 226 4.19 -1.82 -3.24
N ARG A 227 3.41 -0.88 -2.68
CA ARG A 227 2.94 0.33 -3.38
C ARG A 227 4.08 1.31 -3.64
N GLU A 228 4.93 1.56 -2.64
CA GLU A 228 6.12 2.42 -2.76
C GLU A 228 7.13 1.92 -3.82
N LYS A 229 7.08 0.62 -4.13
CA LYS A 229 7.93 -0.01 -5.16
C LYS A 229 7.43 0.25 -6.59
N MET A 230 6.23 0.79 -6.81
CA MET A 230 5.68 1.03 -8.14
C MET A 230 5.99 2.45 -8.63
N LYS A 231 6.51 2.59 -9.85
CA LYS A 231 6.80 3.87 -10.49
C LYS A 231 6.24 3.89 -11.91
N PHE A 232 5.53 4.97 -12.24
CA PHE A 232 4.88 5.14 -13.54
C PHE A 232 5.58 6.17 -14.38
N ASN A 233 5.73 5.88 -15.66
CA ASN A 233 6.45 6.71 -16.62
C ASN A 233 7.82 7.23 -16.09
N PRO A 234 8.63 6.38 -15.42
CA PRO A 234 9.92 6.81 -14.86
C PRO A 234 10.94 7.14 -15.97
N GLN A 235 11.90 8.00 -15.66
CA GLN A 235 13.06 8.27 -16.53
C GLN A 235 14.27 7.54 -15.96
N LEU A 236 14.46 6.25 -16.30
CA LEU A 236 15.31 5.34 -15.50
C LEU A 236 16.72 5.84 -15.23
N ILE A 237 17.36 6.46 -16.23
CA ILE A 237 18.73 6.95 -16.11
C ILE A 237 18.79 8.21 -15.24
N LYS A 238 17.90 9.17 -15.48
CA LYS A 238 17.83 10.43 -14.71
C LYS A 238 17.39 10.22 -13.27
N ASP A 239 16.51 9.25 -13.05
CA ASP A 239 16.02 8.86 -11.73
C ASP A 239 17.04 8.01 -10.96
N GLY A 240 18.21 7.70 -11.55
CA GLY A 240 19.28 6.92 -10.94
C GLY A 240 18.90 5.47 -10.68
N LEU A 241 18.01 4.90 -11.49
CA LEU A 241 17.49 3.54 -11.31
C LEU A 241 18.29 2.50 -12.09
N PHE A 242 18.77 2.86 -13.27
CA PHE A 242 19.57 1.99 -14.15
C PHE A 242 20.76 2.77 -14.71
N ASN A 243 21.84 2.05 -15.04
CA ASN A 243 22.90 2.56 -15.91
C ASN A 243 22.46 2.39 -17.39
N GLY A 244 22.91 3.29 -18.26
CA GLY A 244 22.49 3.34 -19.66
C GLY A 244 22.79 2.05 -20.43
N ASP A 245 23.95 1.46 -20.19
CA ASP A 245 24.43 0.19 -20.76
C ASP A 245 23.69 -1.06 -20.23
N MET A 246 22.78 -0.90 -19.26
CA MET A 246 22.02 -1.98 -18.65
C MET A 246 20.53 -1.91 -18.95
N VAL A 247 20.07 -0.99 -19.80
CA VAL A 247 18.64 -0.80 -20.09
C VAL A 247 18.41 -0.64 -21.59
N MET A 248 17.28 -1.17 -22.08
CA MET A 248 16.92 -1.07 -23.50
C MET A 248 16.75 0.40 -23.91
N SER A 249 17.26 0.76 -25.10
CA SER A 249 17.07 2.09 -25.66
C SER A 249 15.61 2.34 -26.05
N GLU A 250 14.98 1.33 -26.65
CA GLU A 250 13.57 1.36 -27.03
C GLU A 250 12.69 1.53 -25.77
N TRP A 251 11.87 2.59 -25.76
CA TRP A 251 10.95 3.04 -24.69
C TRP A 251 11.57 3.54 -23.39
N TRP A 252 12.68 2.93 -22.96
CA TRP A 252 13.25 3.12 -21.63
C TRP A 252 14.44 4.09 -21.60
N GLY A 253 14.93 4.52 -22.77
CA GLY A 253 15.92 5.59 -22.88
C GLY A 253 17.35 5.19 -22.48
N GLY A 254 17.66 3.90 -22.52
CA GLY A 254 19.02 3.39 -22.36
C GLY A 254 19.89 3.44 -23.61
N ASP A 255 21.06 2.84 -23.50
CA ASP A 255 22.08 2.80 -24.56
C ASP A 255 22.03 1.49 -25.36
N CYS A 256 21.38 0.45 -24.83
CA CYS A 256 21.33 -0.88 -25.43
C CYS A 256 20.24 -0.99 -26.51
N ASN A 257 20.67 -1.07 -27.77
CA ASN A 257 19.79 -1.34 -28.92
C ASN A 257 19.41 -2.82 -28.98
N PHE A 258 18.57 -3.25 -28.04
CA PHE A 258 18.12 -4.63 -27.91
C PHE A 258 17.02 -4.96 -28.92
N GLU A 259 17.17 -6.07 -29.64
CA GLU A 259 16.15 -6.63 -30.51
C GLU A 259 15.92 -8.10 -30.15
N TYR A 260 14.66 -8.44 -29.86
CA TYR A 260 14.30 -9.82 -29.57
C TYR A 260 14.30 -10.65 -30.85
N VAL A 261 15.25 -11.58 -30.97
CA VAL A 261 15.30 -12.63 -31.99
C VAL A 261 15.31 -13.96 -31.27
N HIS A 262 14.20 -14.70 -31.33
CA HIS A 262 13.97 -15.88 -30.49
C HIS A 262 15.10 -16.92 -30.60
N GLU A 263 15.55 -17.21 -31.81
CA GLU A 263 16.58 -18.21 -32.11
C GLU A 263 17.97 -17.84 -31.56
N LYS A 264 18.18 -16.56 -31.23
CA LYS A 264 19.41 -16.06 -30.59
C LYS A 264 19.24 -15.94 -29.08
N TYR A 265 18.14 -15.31 -28.66
CA TYR A 265 17.90 -14.97 -27.26
C TYR A 265 17.61 -16.21 -26.40
N TRP A 266 16.70 -17.08 -26.86
CA TRP A 266 16.18 -18.17 -26.05
C TRP A 266 17.25 -19.19 -25.66
N PRO A 267 18.08 -19.72 -26.59
CA PRO A 267 19.18 -20.62 -26.22
C PRO A 267 20.22 -19.95 -25.32
N ALA A 268 20.51 -18.66 -25.52
CA ALA A 268 21.46 -17.92 -24.71
C ALA A 268 20.98 -17.76 -23.25
N LEU A 269 19.70 -17.45 -23.05
CA LEU A 269 19.08 -17.39 -21.72
C LEU A 269 19.13 -18.77 -21.03
N LEU A 270 18.72 -19.84 -21.72
CA LEU A 270 18.73 -21.19 -21.17
C LEU A 270 20.13 -21.60 -20.72
N ASN A 271 21.12 -21.45 -21.60
CA ASN A 271 22.51 -21.80 -21.31
C ASN A 271 23.06 -20.99 -20.12
N MET A 272 22.74 -19.70 -20.03
CA MET A 272 23.16 -18.85 -18.92
C MET A 272 22.56 -19.32 -17.59
N CYS A 273 21.25 -19.55 -17.55
CA CYS A 273 20.54 -20.01 -16.37
C CYS A 273 21.01 -21.39 -15.90
N GLU A 274 21.09 -22.36 -16.83
CA GLU A 274 21.53 -23.73 -16.53
C GLU A 274 22.97 -23.78 -16.03
N SER A 275 23.89 -23.07 -16.71
CA SER A 275 25.29 -23.02 -16.30
C SER A 275 25.47 -22.46 -14.90
N ARG A 276 24.71 -21.41 -14.55
CA ARG A 276 24.74 -20.79 -13.22
C ARG A 276 24.15 -21.70 -12.16
N SER A 277 22.94 -22.22 -12.40
CA SER A 277 22.25 -23.11 -11.46
C SER A 277 23.10 -24.35 -11.16
N LYS A 278 23.71 -24.96 -12.18
CA LYS A 278 24.64 -26.09 -12.03
C LYS A 278 25.88 -25.73 -11.21
N ALA A 279 26.50 -24.59 -11.49
CA ALA A 279 27.68 -24.14 -10.74
C ALA A 279 27.36 -23.85 -9.26
N TRP A 280 26.18 -23.29 -8.98
CA TRP A 280 25.72 -23.06 -7.62
C TRP A 280 25.41 -24.34 -6.86
N LEU A 281 24.73 -25.29 -7.50
CA LEU A 281 24.43 -26.59 -6.89
C LEU A 281 25.73 -27.34 -6.54
N GLU A 282 26.73 -27.31 -7.43
CA GLU A 282 28.03 -27.94 -7.16
C GLU A 282 28.75 -27.27 -5.99
N LYS A 283 28.78 -25.93 -5.94
CA LYS A 283 29.35 -25.20 -4.80
C LYS A 283 28.60 -25.48 -3.50
N TRP A 284 27.27 -25.54 -3.54
CA TRP A 284 26.44 -25.89 -2.39
C TRP A 284 26.74 -27.30 -1.87
N ARG A 285 26.96 -28.28 -2.75
CA ARG A 285 27.43 -29.63 -2.36
C ARG A 285 28.79 -29.59 -1.68
N VAL A 286 29.74 -28.82 -2.21
CA VAL A 286 31.06 -28.62 -1.58
C VAL A 286 30.95 -27.96 -0.19
N LEU A 287 29.98 -27.08 0.01
CA LEU A 287 29.69 -26.43 1.29
C LEU A 287 28.91 -27.34 2.28
N GLY A 288 28.69 -28.61 1.93
CA GLY A 288 28.08 -29.62 2.79
C GLY A 288 26.72 -30.12 2.32
N GLY A 289 26.08 -29.47 1.34
CA GLY A 289 24.83 -29.93 0.76
C GLY A 289 23.66 -30.00 1.75
N THR A 290 23.62 -29.06 2.70
CA THR A 290 22.58 -28.97 3.74
C THR A 290 21.69 -27.75 3.57
N ILE A 291 20.55 -27.78 4.27
CA ILE A 291 19.62 -26.67 4.39
C ILE A 291 20.31 -25.50 5.10
N GLY A 292 19.92 -24.27 4.78
CA GLY A 292 20.40 -23.06 5.44
C GLY A 292 21.76 -22.56 4.97
N ILE A 293 22.39 -23.19 3.96
CA ILE A 293 23.60 -22.63 3.33
C ILE A 293 23.23 -21.29 2.66
N LYS A 294 24.09 -20.28 2.81
CA LYS A 294 23.84 -18.93 2.28
C LYS A 294 23.99 -18.90 0.76
N GLU A 295 23.01 -18.28 0.10
CA GLU A 295 23.06 -17.89 -1.32
C GLU A 295 24.33 -17.10 -1.62
N TRP A 296 24.77 -16.23 -0.72
CA TRP A 296 26.02 -15.47 -0.88
C TRP A 296 27.23 -16.38 -1.15
N ASP A 297 27.38 -17.45 -0.38
CA ASP A 297 28.56 -18.32 -0.40
C ASP A 297 28.62 -19.12 -1.70
N TYR A 298 27.54 -19.79 -2.08
CA TYR A 298 27.53 -20.60 -3.31
C TYR A 298 27.39 -19.75 -4.58
N LYS A 299 26.89 -18.50 -4.50
CA LYS A 299 26.90 -17.57 -5.63
C LYS A 299 28.27 -16.89 -5.85
N GLY A 300 29.22 -17.07 -4.92
CA GLY A 300 30.59 -16.58 -5.04
C GLY A 300 30.80 -15.13 -4.57
N GLY A 301 30.05 -14.69 -3.55
CA GLY A 301 30.32 -13.42 -2.88
C GLY A 301 31.67 -13.45 -2.15
N ALA A 302 32.30 -12.28 -1.98
CA ALA A 302 33.58 -12.18 -1.26
C ALA A 302 33.41 -12.59 0.21
N THR A 303 34.34 -13.36 0.75
CA THR A 303 34.38 -13.71 2.17
C THR A 303 34.83 -12.49 2.98
N ALA A 304 33.93 -11.94 3.80
CA ALA A 304 34.30 -10.92 4.78
C ALA A 304 35.21 -11.55 5.85
N GLN A 305 36.36 -10.92 6.14
CA GLN A 305 37.19 -11.27 7.28
C GLN A 305 36.41 -11.02 8.58
N VAL A 306 36.22 -12.08 9.37
CA VAL A 306 35.58 -12.00 10.68
C VAL A 306 36.50 -11.24 11.63
N VAL A 307 36.10 -10.02 12.02
CA VAL A 307 36.69 -9.31 13.17
C VAL A 307 35.84 -9.67 14.38
N THR A 308 36.39 -10.54 15.24
CA THR A 308 35.89 -10.84 16.58
C THR A 308 36.13 -9.64 17.49
N LEU A 309 35.08 -9.11 18.13
CA LEU A 309 35.19 -8.25 19.30
C LEU A 309 34.16 -8.72 20.35
N GLU A 310 34.67 -9.28 21.44
CA GLU A 310 33.96 -9.57 22.68
C GLU A 310 33.85 -8.30 23.56
N GLU A 311 32.68 -8.20 24.21
CA GLU A 311 32.33 -7.65 25.54
C GLU A 311 32.86 -6.28 26.05
N GLU A 312 31.95 -5.38 26.47
CA GLU A 312 31.61 -5.15 27.90
C GLU A 312 30.54 -4.03 28.14
N MET A 313 29.56 -4.35 29.02
CA MET A 313 28.85 -3.52 30.04
C MET A 313 28.03 -2.26 29.63
N SER A 314 26.95 -1.82 30.30
CA SER A 314 26.12 -2.21 31.46
C SER A 314 24.92 -1.23 31.59
N GLU A 315 23.78 -1.77 32.06
CA GLU A 315 22.53 -1.22 32.66
C GLU A 315 22.28 0.31 32.87
N LYS A 316 21.02 0.72 32.62
CA LYS A 316 20.07 1.14 33.69
C LYS A 316 18.61 1.29 33.22
N VAL A 317 17.70 0.65 33.96
CA VAL A 317 16.23 0.76 33.91
C VAL A 317 15.76 1.79 34.94
N THR A 318 14.76 2.60 34.61
CA THR A 318 13.86 3.17 35.63
C THR A 318 12.44 3.34 35.07
N GLU A 319 11.47 2.72 35.76
CA GLU A 319 10.03 2.90 35.57
C GLU A 319 9.57 4.27 36.07
N THR A 320 8.49 4.81 35.48
CA THR A 320 7.44 5.43 36.29
C THR A 320 6.11 5.47 35.55
N SER A 321 5.09 4.92 36.21
CA SER A 321 3.69 5.03 35.85
C SER A 321 3.07 6.28 36.51
N ALA A 322 2.07 6.89 35.86
CA ALA A 322 0.80 7.26 36.47
C ALA A 322 -0.12 8.00 35.48
N THR A 323 -1.36 7.53 35.47
CA THR A 323 -2.57 8.02 34.80
C THR A 323 -3.05 9.38 35.30
N THR A 324 -3.58 10.22 34.39
CA THR A 324 -4.73 11.10 34.70
C THR A 324 -5.58 11.39 33.46
N THR A 325 -6.88 11.54 33.73
CA THR A 325 -8.08 11.59 32.88
C THR A 325 -8.18 12.68 31.81
N LYS A 326 -8.86 12.33 30.70
CA LYS A 326 -9.18 13.14 29.50
C LYS A 326 -9.98 14.43 29.78
N PRO A 327 -9.61 15.56 29.17
CA PRO A 327 -10.54 16.57 28.66
C PRO A 327 -10.91 16.27 27.19
N LYS A 328 -12.10 16.74 26.74
CA LYS A 328 -12.58 16.62 25.36
C LYS A 328 -11.52 17.12 24.35
N ALA A 329 -11.36 16.36 23.25
CA ALA A 329 -10.28 16.53 22.28
C ALA A 329 -10.27 17.95 21.70
N THR A 330 -9.13 18.62 21.87
CA THR A 330 -8.75 19.80 21.09
C THR A 330 -7.72 19.33 20.08
N THR A 331 -7.91 19.68 18.81
CA THR A 331 -7.19 19.17 17.64
C THR A 331 -5.65 19.27 17.76
N PRO A 332 -4.88 18.28 17.27
CA PRO A 332 -3.40 18.29 17.25
C PRO A 332 -2.74 19.51 16.57
N LEU A 333 -3.47 20.25 15.72
CA LEU A 333 -3.02 21.47 15.02
C LEU A 333 -2.55 22.61 15.96
N ARG A 334 -2.86 22.57 17.26
CA ARG A 334 -2.35 23.56 18.21
C ARG A 334 -0.82 23.51 18.39
N ARG A 335 -0.17 22.37 18.11
CA ARG A 335 1.30 22.24 18.18
C ARG A 335 2.03 22.96 17.05
N SER A 336 1.38 23.17 15.91
CA SER A 336 1.95 23.83 14.71
C SER A 336 1.49 25.29 14.54
N ALA A 337 0.60 25.80 15.41
CA ALA A 337 0.10 27.17 15.38
C ALA A 337 1.20 28.24 15.46
N SER A 338 2.38 27.93 16.03
CA SER A 338 3.55 28.82 16.03
C SER A 338 4.04 29.15 14.62
N ALA A 339 3.88 28.23 13.66
CA ALA A 339 4.31 28.41 12.27
C ALA A 339 3.43 29.41 11.49
N SER A 340 2.21 29.72 11.95
CA SER A 340 1.31 30.71 11.34
C SER A 340 1.33 32.07 12.05
N LEU A 341 1.90 32.17 13.25
CA LEU A 341 2.00 33.41 14.04
C LEU A 341 2.57 34.61 13.27
N PRO A 342 3.61 34.49 12.43
CA PRO A 342 4.13 35.64 11.67
C PRO A 342 3.11 36.21 10.68
N ILE A 343 2.27 35.34 10.10
CA ILE A 343 1.23 35.71 9.13
C ILE A 343 0.05 36.38 9.83
N ARG A 344 -0.29 35.89 11.03
CA ARG A 344 -1.35 36.45 11.88
C ARG A 344 -0.98 37.82 12.44
N SER A 345 0.27 37.99 12.87
CA SER A 345 0.78 39.21 13.50
C SER A 345 1.15 40.29 12.49
N THR A 346 1.59 39.90 11.28
CA THR A 346 1.99 40.82 10.21
C THR A 346 1.05 40.64 9.02
N ARG A 347 -0.12 41.28 9.05
CA ARG A 347 -1.03 41.32 7.91
C ARG A 347 -0.41 42.19 6.81
N THR A 348 0.17 41.55 5.80
CA THR A 348 0.54 42.23 4.55
C THR A 348 -0.76 42.72 3.87
N PRO A 349 -0.81 43.93 3.28
CA PRO A 349 -2.01 44.47 2.62
C PRO A 349 -2.54 43.63 1.45
N THR A 350 -1.76 42.65 1.03
CA THR A 350 -1.99 41.80 -0.14
C THR A 350 -2.78 40.54 0.20
N ARG A 351 -2.93 40.21 1.49
CA ARG A 351 -3.68 39.04 1.97
C ARG A 351 -5.14 39.42 2.20
N GLY A 352 -6.06 38.56 1.74
CA GLY A 352 -7.49 38.69 2.04
C GLY A 352 -7.80 38.48 3.51
N ASP A 353 -9.07 38.59 3.87
CA ASP A 353 -9.53 38.32 5.23
C ASP A 353 -9.40 36.83 5.57
N ILE A 354 -8.91 36.55 6.79
CA ILE A 354 -8.88 35.20 7.35
C ILE A 354 -10.32 34.76 7.61
N GLN A 355 -10.68 33.61 7.05
CA GLN A 355 -12.01 33.02 7.12
C GLN A 355 -11.94 31.60 7.66
N THR A 356 -13.08 31.06 8.10
CA THR A 356 -13.16 29.74 8.72
C THR A 356 -13.46 28.64 7.69
N VAL A 357 -12.82 27.47 7.87
CA VAL A 357 -13.24 26.19 7.31
C VAL A 357 -13.79 25.34 8.44
N PHE A 358 -15.09 25.04 8.40
CA PHE A 358 -15.78 24.29 9.45
C PHE A 358 -16.28 22.95 8.91
N THR A 359 -15.95 21.85 9.58
CA THR A 359 -16.38 20.51 9.21
C THR A 359 -17.35 19.96 10.24
N LEU A 360 -18.42 19.31 9.79
CA LEU A 360 -19.40 18.67 10.66
C LEU A 360 -19.70 17.24 10.17
N THR A 361 -19.56 16.27 11.06
CA THR A 361 -19.96 14.88 10.85
C THR A 361 -21.22 14.59 11.67
N THR A 362 -22.30 14.14 11.03
CA THR A 362 -23.59 13.91 11.73
C THR A 362 -24.13 12.49 11.61
N ALA A 363 -23.51 11.64 10.79
CA ALA A 363 -23.87 10.24 10.62
C ALA A 363 -22.61 9.42 10.28
N GLU A 364 -22.68 8.10 10.40
CA GLU A 364 -21.59 7.22 9.94
C GLU A 364 -21.46 7.23 8.41
N ARG A 365 -22.55 7.51 7.69
CA ARG A 365 -22.56 7.56 6.23
C ARG A 365 -23.71 8.41 5.68
N TYR A 366 -23.46 9.15 4.60
CA TYR A 366 -24.47 9.79 3.77
C TYR A 366 -24.67 9.03 2.45
N LEU A 367 -25.92 8.77 2.10
CA LEU A 367 -26.28 8.29 0.77
C LEU A 367 -26.45 9.46 -0.19
N LEU A 368 -25.35 9.92 -0.83
CA LEU A 368 -25.36 11.11 -1.72
C LEU A 368 -26.36 11.01 -2.88
N SER A 369 -26.76 9.79 -3.29
CA SER A 369 -27.84 9.59 -4.27
C SER A 369 -29.19 10.17 -3.83
N ARG A 370 -29.41 10.34 -2.52
CA ARG A 370 -30.61 10.97 -1.95
C ARG A 370 -30.59 12.49 -2.09
N LEU A 371 -29.41 13.12 -2.08
CA LEU A 371 -29.30 14.57 -2.33
C LEU A 371 -29.72 14.92 -3.76
N ARG A 372 -29.46 14.05 -4.74
CA ARG A 372 -29.93 14.22 -6.12
C ARG A 372 -31.45 14.34 -6.26
N LEU A 373 -32.18 13.71 -5.33
CA LEU A 373 -33.63 13.64 -5.34
C LEU A 373 -34.27 14.67 -4.39
N HIS A 374 -33.46 15.53 -3.76
CA HIS A 374 -33.93 16.51 -2.81
C HIS A 374 -34.66 17.65 -3.56
N PRO A 375 -35.94 17.91 -3.27
CA PRO A 375 -36.73 18.90 -4.01
C PRO A 375 -36.22 20.33 -3.79
N ASP A 376 -35.68 20.64 -2.61
CA ASP A 376 -35.24 21.99 -2.21
C ASP A 376 -33.72 22.10 -2.10
N LEU A 377 -32.97 21.33 -2.90
CA LEU A 377 -31.51 21.40 -2.88
C LEU A 377 -31.04 22.79 -3.36
N PRO A 378 -30.00 23.40 -2.73
CA PRO A 378 -29.51 24.69 -3.17
C PRO A 378 -29.23 24.73 -4.68
N PRO A 379 -29.66 25.79 -5.40
CA PRO A 379 -29.51 25.87 -6.83
C PRO A 379 -28.02 25.77 -7.22
N ARG A 380 -27.73 25.02 -8.29
CA ARG A 380 -26.37 24.78 -8.84
C ARG A 380 -25.49 23.79 -8.05
N ALA A 381 -26.04 23.10 -7.06
CA ALA A 381 -25.34 21.99 -6.43
C ALA A 381 -25.12 20.85 -7.44
N GLN A 382 -23.91 20.30 -7.50
CA GLN A 382 -23.55 19.28 -8.48
C GLN A 382 -22.52 18.28 -7.92
N ALA A 383 -22.37 17.13 -8.59
CA ALA A 383 -21.32 16.18 -8.23
C ALA A 383 -19.94 16.75 -8.58
N LEU A 384 -18.99 16.65 -7.66
CA LEU A 384 -17.58 16.94 -7.88
C LEU A 384 -16.77 15.79 -7.28
N ASN A 385 -16.20 14.97 -8.16
CA ASN A 385 -15.49 13.73 -7.77
C ASN A 385 -16.35 12.86 -6.83
N GLU A 386 -15.86 12.59 -5.62
CA GLU A 386 -16.57 11.77 -4.62
C GLU A 386 -17.50 12.58 -3.70
N SER A 387 -17.61 13.89 -3.94
CA SER A 387 -18.42 14.81 -3.15
C SER A 387 -19.63 15.33 -3.91
N TRP A 388 -20.58 15.86 -3.14
CA TRP A 388 -21.61 16.75 -3.65
C TRP A 388 -21.22 18.19 -3.30
N TRP A 389 -20.93 19.00 -4.32
CA TRP A 389 -20.43 20.35 -4.20
C TRP A 389 -21.55 21.39 -4.34
N ILE A 390 -21.57 22.34 -3.41
CA ILE A 390 -22.50 23.47 -3.39
C ILE A 390 -21.65 24.74 -3.50
N PRO A 391 -21.60 25.38 -4.69
CA PRO A 391 -20.68 26.49 -4.98
C PRO A 391 -20.98 27.75 -4.17
N LYS A 392 -22.21 27.88 -3.68
CA LYS A 392 -22.73 29.07 -3.01
C LYS A 392 -23.88 28.70 -2.08
N TRP A 393 -23.72 28.97 -0.78
CA TRP A 393 -24.76 28.79 0.23
C TRP A 393 -24.57 29.79 1.38
N GLY A 394 -25.67 30.28 1.97
CA GLY A 394 -25.64 31.23 3.08
C GLY A 394 -26.63 32.38 2.90
N GLN A 395 -26.51 33.39 3.75
CA GLN A 395 -27.32 34.62 3.65
C GLN A 395 -26.60 35.67 2.79
N PRO A 396 -27.32 36.60 2.14
CA PRO A 396 -26.69 37.68 1.40
C PRO A 396 -25.67 38.44 2.27
N GLY A 397 -24.42 38.53 1.81
CA GLY A 397 -23.31 39.17 2.56
C GLY A 397 -22.53 38.24 3.49
N LYS A 398 -22.98 36.99 3.69
CA LYS A 398 -22.25 35.93 4.39
C LYS A 398 -22.49 34.59 3.69
N GLU A 399 -21.85 34.47 2.54
CA GLU A 399 -21.98 33.33 1.63
C GLU A 399 -20.69 32.52 1.65
N GLY A 400 -20.83 31.20 1.50
CA GLY A 400 -19.70 30.29 1.45
C GLY A 400 -19.96 29.09 0.54
N GLU A 401 -19.05 28.13 0.60
CA GLU A 401 -19.03 26.94 -0.25
C GLU A 401 -19.12 25.68 0.63
N ILE A 402 -19.80 24.63 0.16
CA ILE A 402 -19.98 23.39 0.94
C ILE A 402 -19.66 22.16 0.10
N PHE A 403 -18.88 21.23 0.68
CA PHE A 403 -18.63 19.89 0.14
C PHE A 403 -19.26 18.84 1.03
N VAL A 404 -20.15 18.01 0.50
CA VAL A 404 -20.80 16.91 1.23
C VAL A 404 -20.19 15.57 0.80
N PHE A 405 -19.70 14.79 1.76
CA PHE A 405 -18.99 13.53 1.51
C PHE A 405 -19.80 12.31 1.94
N SER A 406 -19.47 11.14 1.38
CA SER A 406 -20.21 9.91 1.65
C SER A 406 -19.95 9.37 3.06
N ASN A 407 -18.82 9.71 3.69
CA ASN A 407 -18.49 9.37 5.08
C ASN A 407 -19.37 10.01 6.17
N GLY A 408 -20.45 10.69 5.80
CA GLY A 408 -21.35 11.29 6.79
C GLY A 408 -20.90 12.66 7.29
N SER A 409 -19.96 13.29 6.60
CA SER A 409 -19.44 14.62 6.90
C SER A 409 -19.67 15.60 5.77
N PHE A 410 -19.69 16.88 6.11
CA PHE A 410 -19.60 17.96 5.14
C PHE A 410 -18.67 19.06 5.65
N VAL A 411 -18.03 19.77 4.72
CA VAL A 411 -17.05 20.82 4.98
C VAL A 411 -17.58 22.14 4.41
N CYS A 412 -17.58 23.18 5.22
CA CYS A 412 -18.05 24.51 4.88
C CYS A 412 -16.88 25.50 4.85
N TRP A 413 -16.69 26.19 3.73
CA TRP A 413 -15.69 27.25 3.56
C TRP A 413 -16.35 28.62 3.65
N GLY A 414 -15.81 29.52 4.48
CA GLY A 414 -16.36 30.86 4.71
C GLY A 414 -17.56 30.90 5.65
N LEU A 415 -17.92 29.76 6.25
CA LEU A 415 -19.08 29.58 7.11
C LEU A 415 -18.63 28.96 8.43
N GLY A 416 -19.08 29.54 9.54
CA GLY A 416 -18.76 29.04 10.88
C GLY A 416 -19.77 28.01 11.38
N GLU A 417 -19.63 27.61 12.65
CA GLU A 417 -20.45 26.57 13.28
C GLU A 417 -21.96 26.81 13.16
N GLN A 418 -22.43 28.04 13.42
CA GLN A 418 -23.87 28.36 13.37
C GLN A 418 -24.45 28.15 11.98
N ASP A 419 -23.70 28.51 10.94
CA ASP A 419 -24.09 28.33 9.55
C ASP A 419 -24.07 26.86 9.15
N ALA A 420 -23.06 26.10 9.58
CA ALA A 420 -22.97 24.65 9.35
C ALA A 420 -24.14 23.90 10.02
N ARG A 421 -24.53 24.28 11.24
CA ARG A 421 -25.71 23.72 11.93
C ARG A 421 -27.01 24.07 11.21
N ARG A 422 -27.14 25.29 10.67
CA ARG A 422 -28.30 25.67 9.84
C ARG A 422 -28.35 24.83 8.55
N PHE A 423 -27.22 24.64 7.88
CA PHE A 423 -27.14 23.79 6.69
C PHE A 423 -27.54 22.34 7.00
N ALA A 424 -27.08 21.80 8.13
CA ALA A 424 -27.48 20.47 8.57
C ALA A 424 -29.01 20.38 8.74
N ALA A 425 -29.62 21.35 9.42
CA ALA A 425 -31.06 21.37 9.66
C ALA A 425 -31.90 21.54 8.39
N GLU A 426 -31.49 22.43 7.48
CA GLU A 426 -32.26 22.78 6.28
C GLU A 426 -32.06 21.79 5.12
N VAL A 427 -30.90 21.14 5.03
CA VAL A 427 -30.54 20.32 3.85
C VAL A 427 -30.29 18.86 4.24
N ILE A 428 -29.47 18.61 5.25
CA ILE A 428 -29.07 17.23 5.59
C ILE A 428 -30.21 16.49 6.32
N ASP A 429 -30.86 17.14 7.28
CA ASP A 429 -31.94 16.57 8.10
C ASP A 429 -33.26 16.48 7.34
N CYS A 430 -33.51 17.41 6.42
CA CYS A 430 -34.70 17.39 5.57
C CYS A 430 -34.63 16.32 4.46
N ALA A 431 -33.45 15.77 4.16
CA ALA A 431 -33.25 14.78 3.10
C ALA A 431 -33.62 13.34 3.56
N PRO A 432 -34.76 12.78 3.10
CA PRO A 432 -35.24 11.49 3.61
C PRO A 432 -34.29 10.34 3.24
N GLY A 433 -33.85 9.60 4.25
CA GLY A 433 -32.96 8.45 4.07
C GLY A 433 -31.52 8.81 3.67
N LEU A 434 -31.12 10.08 3.81
CA LEU A 434 -29.74 10.51 3.58
C LEU A 434 -28.79 9.93 4.63
N LYS A 435 -29.12 10.10 5.93
CA LYS A 435 -28.31 9.65 7.06
C LYS A 435 -28.47 8.15 7.28
N VAL A 436 -27.35 7.44 7.26
CA VAL A 436 -27.25 6.04 7.69
C VAL A 436 -26.51 6.05 9.02
N GLN A 437 -27.18 5.56 10.07
CA GLN A 437 -26.67 5.58 11.45
C GLN A 437 -26.30 7.01 11.91
N PRO A 438 -27.29 7.87 12.21
CA PRO A 438 -27.03 9.19 12.77
C PRO A 438 -26.21 9.10 14.06
N LEU A 439 -25.26 10.02 14.24
CA LEU A 439 -24.45 10.10 15.45
C LEU A 439 -25.28 10.70 16.59
N LYS A 440 -24.98 10.30 17.84
CA LYS A 440 -25.61 10.88 19.04
C LYS A 440 -25.17 12.34 19.25
N GLU A 441 -23.86 12.57 19.13
CA GLU A 441 -23.24 13.88 19.15
C GLU A 441 -22.52 14.05 17.80
N ALA A 442 -22.66 15.23 17.19
CA ALA A 442 -21.96 15.52 15.95
C ALA A 442 -20.49 15.84 16.26
N GLU A 443 -19.59 15.34 15.42
CA GLU A 443 -18.16 15.64 15.50
C GLU A 443 -17.83 16.85 14.64
N THR A 444 -16.89 17.67 15.10
CA THR A 444 -16.54 18.95 14.48
C THR A 444 -15.04 19.11 14.32
N GLU A 445 -14.63 19.78 13.26
CA GLU A 445 -13.23 20.18 13.03
C GLU A 445 -13.24 21.62 12.49
N GLU A 446 -12.37 22.48 13.01
CA GLU A 446 -12.29 23.90 12.64
C GLU A 446 -10.87 24.31 12.27
N LEU A 447 -10.71 24.89 11.08
CA LEU A 447 -9.47 25.48 10.59
C LEU A 447 -9.74 26.88 10.04
N GLU A 448 -8.68 27.59 9.70
CA GLU A 448 -8.76 28.87 9.03
C GLU A 448 -8.09 28.83 7.66
N PHE A 449 -8.55 29.69 6.77
CA PHE A 449 -7.95 29.90 5.47
C PHE A 449 -7.88 31.38 5.12
N VAL A 450 -7.00 31.71 4.18
CA VAL A 450 -6.92 33.03 3.56
C VAL A 450 -6.73 32.88 2.06
N VAL A 451 -7.35 33.78 1.30
CA VAL A 451 -7.12 33.93 -0.14
C VAL A 451 -6.14 35.08 -0.33
N ASP A 452 -5.01 34.85 -1.00
CA ASP A 452 -4.02 35.91 -1.27
C ASP A 452 -4.02 36.28 -2.78
N PRO A 453 -4.60 37.45 -3.14
CA PRO A 453 -4.63 37.98 -4.50
C PRO A 453 -3.29 38.16 -5.22
N ILE A 454 -2.19 38.44 -4.50
CA ILE A 454 -0.87 38.65 -5.13
C ILE A 454 -0.13 37.31 -5.25
N GLU A 455 -0.35 36.38 -4.33
CA GLU A 455 0.18 35.02 -4.43
C GLU A 455 -0.47 34.19 -5.56
N LEU A 456 -1.66 34.57 -6.06
CA LEU A 456 -2.22 34.08 -7.34
C LEU A 456 -1.33 34.39 -8.56
N GLY A 457 -0.36 35.31 -8.45
CA GLY A 457 0.62 35.66 -9.47
C GLY A 457 2.03 35.11 -9.25
N GLY A 458 2.26 34.21 -8.27
CA GLY A 458 3.58 33.58 -8.13
C GLY A 458 3.92 32.72 -6.89
N ALA A 459 3.03 32.53 -5.90
CA ALA A 459 3.29 31.61 -4.77
C ALA A 459 2.20 30.53 -4.65
N ASN A 460 2.62 29.30 -4.36
CA ASN A 460 1.77 28.11 -4.48
C ASN A 460 0.84 27.93 -3.27
N THR A 461 -0.38 27.45 -3.53
CA THR A 461 -1.31 26.98 -2.49
C THR A 461 -0.63 26.01 -1.51
N ARG A 462 -0.86 26.18 -0.20
CA ARG A 462 -0.16 25.39 0.85
C ARG A 462 -0.83 25.49 2.23
N LEU A 463 -0.51 24.54 3.10
CA LEU A 463 -0.82 24.57 4.53
C LEU A 463 0.38 25.14 5.30
N GLN A 464 0.16 26.16 6.14
CA GLN A 464 1.18 26.75 7.01
C GLN A 464 0.70 26.68 8.47
N GLY A 465 1.19 25.69 9.21
CA GLY A 465 0.71 25.45 10.58
C GLY A 465 -0.76 25.06 10.57
N ASP A 466 -1.61 25.93 11.10
CA ASP A 466 -3.07 25.78 11.19
C ASP A 466 -3.84 26.63 10.17
N LEU A 467 -3.14 27.33 9.26
CA LEU A 467 -3.72 28.24 8.27
C LEU A 467 -3.52 27.71 6.84
N ILE A 468 -4.62 27.55 6.10
CA ILE A 468 -4.59 27.24 4.66
C ILE A 468 -4.40 28.55 3.88
N ILE A 469 -3.40 28.61 3.01
CA ILE A 469 -3.16 29.75 2.13
C ILE A 469 -3.51 29.32 0.71
N LEU A 470 -4.55 29.93 0.15
CA LEU A 470 -5.00 29.70 -1.22
C LEU A 470 -4.32 30.73 -2.15
N GLY A 471 -3.41 30.24 -2.99
CA GLY A 471 -2.63 31.00 -3.97
C GLY A 471 -2.70 30.37 -5.36
N GLN A 472 -1.71 30.61 -6.22
CA GLN A 472 -1.70 30.00 -7.56
C GLN A 472 -1.60 28.47 -7.46
N MET A 473 -2.34 27.77 -8.32
CA MET A 473 -2.20 26.33 -8.49
C MET A 473 -1.37 26.08 -9.76
N LEU A 474 -0.38 25.20 -9.68
CA LEU A 474 0.35 24.76 -10.86
C LEU A 474 -0.61 24.03 -11.82
N PRO A 475 -0.39 24.10 -13.15
CA PRO A 475 -1.25 23.43 -14.12
C PRO A 475 -1.40 21.95 -13.78
N LEU A 476 -2.64 21.48 -13.75
CA LEU A 476 -2.95 20.05 -13.60
C LEU A 476 -2.39 19.26 -14.77
N SER A 477 -1.95 18.04 -14.49
CA SER A 477 -1.37 17.16 -15.50
C SER A 477 -2.43 16.60 -16.45
N SER A 478 -3.70 16.56 -16.02
CA SER A 478 -4.84 16.09 -16.81
C SER A 478 -5.97 17.14 -16.94
N VAL A 479 -6.46 17.35 -18.16
CA VAL A 479 -7.47 18.37 -18.53
C VAL A 479 -8.92 17.95 -18.19
N GLN A 480 -9.14 16.83 -17.49
CA GLN A 480 -10.49 16.22 -17.30
C GLN A 480 -11.02 16.24 -15.86
N SER A 481 -10.42 16.99 -14.95
CA SER A 481 -10.77 16.98 -13.51
C SER A 481 -11.90 17.93 -13.10
N LEU A 482 -12.32 18.85 -13.98
CA LEU A 482 -13.39 19.82 -13.71
C LEU A 482 -14.64 19.56 -14.57
N PRO A 483 -15.85 19.78 -14.03
CA PRO A 483 -17.07 19.82 -14.82
C PRO A 483 -16.95 20.81 -15.98
N THR A 484 -17.42 20.44 -17.17
CA THR A 484 -17.28 21.27 -18.40
C THR A 484 -17.96 22.64 -18.30
N ASN A 485 -18.93 22.80 -17.40
CA ASN A 485 -19.57 24.08 -17.10
C ASN A 485 -19.56 24.31 -15.58
N LEU A 486 -18.72 25.23 -15.12
CA LEU A 486 -18.67 25.62 -13.71
C LEU A 486 -19.67 26.75 -13.41
N PRO A 487 -20.54 26.59 -12.40
CA PRO A 487 -21.41 27.67 -11.96
C PRO A 487 -20.61 28.79 -11.28
N PRO A 488 -21.15 30.03 -11.21
CA PRO A 488 -20.59 31.07 -10.37
C PRO A 488 -20.50 30.60 -8.92
N MET A 489 -19.31 30.72 -8.32
CA MET A 489 -18.96 30.24 -6.98
C MET A 489 -18.39 31.37 -6.13
N VAL A 490 -18.33 31.18 -4.80
CA VAL A 490 -17.90 32.23 -3.85
C VAL A 490 -16.40 32.53 -3.93
N PHE A 491 -15.57 31.51 -4.18
CA PHE A 491 -14.11 31.61 -4.17
C PHE A 491 -13.51 31.41 -5.57
N PRO A 492 -12.26 31.82 -5.84
CA PRO A 492 -11.65 31.69 -7.17
C PRO A 492 -11.68 30.25 -7.71
N GLU A 493 -11.97 30.11 -9.01
CA GLU A 493 -12.06 28.81 -9.71
C GLU A 493 -10.75 28.02 -9.62
N ASP A 494 -9.61 28.70 -9.77
CA ASP A 494 -8.27 28.11 -9.78
C ASP A 494 -7.93 27.33 -8.49
N THR A 495 -8.62 27.64 -7.39
CA THR A 495 -8.36 26.99 -6.09
C THR A 495 -9.40 25.92 -5.73
N LEU A 496 -10.38 25.66 -6.61
CA LEU A 496 -11.48 24.72 -6.34
C LEU A 496 -10.99 23.31 -5.99
N LEU A 497 -10.05 22.77 -6.77
CA LEU A 497 -9.56 21.41 -6.53
C LEU A 497 -8.65 21.32 -5.31
N ALA A 498 -7.92 22.39 -4.97
CA ALA A 498 -7.18 22.46 -3.71
C ALA A 498 -8.14 22.51 -2.51
N ARG A 499 -9.22 23.31 -2.58
CA ARG A 499 -10.27 23.33 -1.56
C ARG A 499 -10.94 21.96 -1.41
N TYR A 500 -11.22 21.27 -2.52
CA TYR A 500 -11.70 19.89 -2.51
C TYR A 500 -10.72 18.94 -1.79
N ALA A 501 -9.42 19.01 -2.10
CA ALA A 501 -8.40 18.16 -1.49
C ALA A 501 -8.29 18.35 0.03
N TYR A 502 -8.25 19.60 0.49
CA TYR A 502 -8.28 19.90 1.93
C TYR A 502 -9.59 19.44 2.58
N SER A 503 -10.74 19.64 1.92
CA SER A 503 -12.04 19.21 2.43
C SER A 503 -12.14 17.69 2.57
N GLN A 504 -11.57 16.93 1.64
CA GLN A 504 -11.57 15.49 1.73
C GLN A 504 -10.75 14.99 2.92
N ALA A 505 -9.58 15.58 3.18
CA ALA A 505 -8.78 15.26 4.36
C ALA A 505 -9.51 15.62 5.68
N LEU A 506 -10.12 16.80 5.75
CA LEU A 506 -10.89 17.25 6.91
C LEU A 506 -12.09 16.37 7.22
N SER A 507 -12.87 16.02 6.19
CA SER A 507 -14.02 15.14 6.36
C SER A 507 -13.62 13.77 6.91
N ARG A 508 -12.46 13.23 6.49
CA ARG A 508 -11.92 11.96 7.00
C ARG A 508 -11.46 12.06 8.45
N SER A 509 -10.78 13.15 8.84
CA SER A 509 -10.39 13.36 10.24
C SER A 509 -11.60 13.37 11.16
N THR A 510 -12.64 14.09 10.76
CA THR A 510 -13.85 14.28 11.59
C THR A 510 -14.69 12.99 11.65
N ALA A 511 -14.79 12.25 10.54
CA ALA A 511 -15.42 10.93 10.52
C ALA A 511 -14.63 9.89 11.34
N LEU A 512 -13.30 9.98 11.37
CA LEU A 512 -12.47 9.13 12.23
C LEU A 512 -12.73 9.43 13.72
N SER A 513 -12.91 10.69 14.10
CA SER A 513 -13.30 11.07 15.47
C SER A 513 -14.62 10.40 15.89
N ALA A 514 -15.60 10.35 14.99
CA ALA A 514 -16.89 9.71 15.29
C ALA A 514 -16.73 8.20 15.53
N LEU A 515 -15.87 7.55 14.74
CA LEU A 515 -15.54 6.14 14.90
C LEU A 515 -14.77 5.87 16.21
N GLU A 516 -13.80 6.74 16.55
CA GLU A 516 -13.04 6.68 17.81
C GLU A 516 -13.97 6.75 19.03
N VAL A 517 -14.90 7.70 19.04
CA VAL A 517 -15.88 7.85 20.12
C VAL A 517 -16.78 6.62 20.22
N SER A 518 -17.30 6.14 19.09
CA SER A 518 -18.15 4.95 19.07
C SER A 518 -17.42 3.69 19.54
N LEU A 519 -16.14 3.52 19.18
CA LEU A 519 -15.30 2.42 19.65
C LEU A 519 -15.00 2.55 21.14
N ASP A 520 -14.69 3.75 21.65
CA ASP A 520 -14.46 3.99 23.08
C ASP A 520 -15.73 3.68 23.90
N GLU A 521 -16.93 4.06 23.43
CA GLU A 521 -18.21 3.67 24.05
C GLU A 521 -18.36 2.15 24.11
N TYR A 522 -18.05 1.47 23.01
CA TYR A 522 -18.10 0.01 22.93
C TYR A 522 -17.13 -0.65 23.92
N LEU A 523 -15.87 -0.21 23.95
CA LEU A 523 -14.85 -0.73 24.86
C LEU A 523 -15.25 -0.55 26.33
N ASN A 524 -15.79 0.63 26.68
CA ASN A 524 -16.31 0.90 28.02
C ASN A 524 -17.45 -0.05 28.40
N SER A 525 -18.34 -0.38 27.44
CA SER A 525 -19.42 -1.34 27.67
C SER A 525 -18.92 -2.78 27.92
N MET A 526 -17.70 -3.10 27.46
CA MET A 526 -17.08 -4.42 27.60
C MET A 526 -16.09 -4.50 28.78
N ALA A 527 -15.69 -3.37 29.35
CA ALA A 527 -14.64 -3.28 30.37
C ALA A 527 -14.95 -4.05 31.68
N GLN A 528 -16.21 -4.33 31.98
CA GLN A 528 -16.63 -5.06 33.19
C GLN A 528 -16.55 -6.59 33.04
N LEU A 529 -16.36 -7.10 31.81
CA LEU A 529 -16.37 -8.54 31.53
C LEU A 529 -15.21 -9.29 32.20
N PRO A 530 -13.95 -8.83 32.15
CA PRO A 530 -12.85 -9.51 32.82
C PRO A 530 -13.07 -9.61 34.33
N GLN A 531 -13.59 -8.54 34.96
CA GLN A 531 -13.88 -8.54 36.40
C GLN A 531 -15.02 -9.49 36.77
N SER A 532 -16.06 -9.56 35.95
CA SER A 532 -17.20 -10.46 36.16
C SER A 532 -16.80 -11.92 36.03
N LEU A 533 -15.96 -12.24 35.03
CA LEU A 533 -15.37 -13.56 34.86
C LEU A 533 -14.49 -13.95 36.04
N MET A 534 -13.59 -13.06 36.47
CA MET A 534 -12.70 -13.30 37.60
C MET A 534 -13.47 -13.62 38.89
N LYS A 535 -14.60 -12.92 39.14
CA LYS A 535 -15.39 -13.11 40.37
C LYS A 535 -16.36 -14.28 40.31
N THR A 536 -16.98 -14.53 39.16
CA THR A 536 -18.15 -15.43 39.06
C THR A 536 -17.93 -16.64 38.16
N GLY A 537 -16.83 -16.68 37.41
CA GLY A 537 -16.58 -17.68 36.35
C GLY A 537 -17.53 -17.54 35.15
N LYS A 538 -18.39 -16.51 35.12
CA LYS A 538 -19.36 -16.26 34.06
C LYS A 538 -19.18 -14.86 33.51
N PRO A 539 -19.47 -14.63 32.21
CA PRO A 539 -19.29 -13.32 31.58
C PRO A 539 -20.26 -12.24 32.08
N GLY A 540 -21.18 -12.53 33.00
CA GLY A 540 -22.15 -11.55 33.51
C GLY A 540 -23.19 -11.08 32.48
N MET A 541 -23.15 -11.58 31.24
CA MET A 541 -24.10 -11.32 30.17
C MET A 541 -24.55 -12.62 29.49
N GLY A 542 -25.79 -12.64 29.00
CA GLY A 542 -26.33 -13.81 28.27
C GLY A 542 -25.70 -13.98 26.88
N ARG A 543 -25.72 -15.22 26.36
CA ARG A 543 -25.15 -15.57 25.04
C ARG A 543 -25.61 -14.64 23.91
N THR A 544 -26.90 -14.30 23.87
CA THR A 544 -27.46 -13.38 22.87
C THR A 544 -26.86 -11.97 22.96
N ALA A 545 -26.61 -11.46 24.18
CA ALA A 545 -26.00 -10.15 24.37
C ALA A 545 -24.53 -10.14 23.91
N LEU A 546 -23.79 -11.22 24.17
CA LEU A 546 -22.42 -11.35 23.68
C LEU A 546 -22.36 -11.43 22.15
N ILE A 547 -23.26 -12.18 21.52
CA ILE A 547 -23.34 -12.27 20.05
C ILE A 547 -23.63 -10.90 19.43
N LYS A 548 -24.52 -10.10 20.05
CA LYS A 548 -24.75 -8.71 19.61
C LYS A 548 -23.47 -7.86 19.70
N LYS A 549 -22.72 -7.99 20.80
CA LYS A 549 -21.41 -7.31 20.96
C LYS A 549 -20.36 -7.78 19.97
N LEU A 550 -20.40 -9.04 19.54
CA LEU A 550 -19.54 -9.55 18.47
C LEU A 550 -19.91 -8.91 17.12
N GLY A 551 -21.21 -8.79 16.83
CA GLY A 551 -21.70 -8.07 15.65
C GLY A 551 -21.28 -6.60 15.63
N GLU A 552 -21.38 -5.91 16.77
CA GLU A 552 -20.90 -4.53 16.93
C GLU A 552 -19.38 -4.42 16.64
N LEU A 553 -18.56 -5.35 17.13
CA LEU A 553 -17.12 -5.33 16.86
C LEU A 553 -16.79 -5.58 15.38
N MET A 554 -17.49 -6.55 14.76
CA MET A 554 -17.34 -6.80 13.32
C MET A 554 -17.72 -5.58 12.49
N LYS A 555 -18.72 -4.79 12.93
CA LYS A 555 -19.08 -3.52 12.30
C LYS A 555 -17.92 -2.52 12.35
N PHE A 556 -17.23 -2.35 13.48
CA PHE A 556 -16.05 -1.48 13.57
C PHE A 556 -14.92 -1.93 12.63
N ARG A 557 -14.63 -3.24 12.62
CA ARG A 557 -13.59 -3.82 11.75
C ARG A 557 -13.92 -3.64 10.27
N GLN A 558 -15.18 -3.83 9.88
CA GLN A 558 -15.67 -3.56 8.53
C GLN A 558 -15.63 -2.06 8.21
N GLY A 559 -16.06 -1.21 9.14
CA GLY A 559 -16.13 0.24 8.96
C GLY A 559 -14.78 0.89 8.72
N LEU A 560 -13.72 0.35 9.34
CA LEU A 560 -12.36 0.85 9.16
C LEU A 560 -11.64 0.28 7.92
N ASN A 561 -11.89 -1.00 7.57
CA ASN A 561 -11.12 -1.70 6.54
C ASN A 561 -11.85 -1.92 5.20
N LEU A 562 -13.19 -1.83 5.15
CA LEU A 562 -14.01 -2.14 3.98
C LEU A 562 -14.85 -0.97 3.48
N ASN A 563 -14.87 0.16 4.19
CA ASN A 563 -15.50 1.37 3.66
C ASN A 563 -14.62 1.97 2.54
N ARG A 564 -15.26 2.48 1.49
CA ARG A 564 -14.60 3.04 0.29
C ARG A 564 -13.62 4.17 0.60
N GLU A 565 -13.77 4.82 1.75
CA GLU A 565 -12.88 5.88 2.21
C GLU A 565 -11.94 5.29 3.27
N ASN A 566 -10.88 4.60 2.82
CA ASN A 566 -9.82 4.18 3.73
C ASN A 566 -9.17 5.45 4.33
N PHE A 567 -9.24 5.60 5.66
CA PHE A 567 -8.85 6.85 6.35
C PHE A 567 -7.37 7.19 6.16
N SER A 568 -6.51 6.19 5.94
CA SER A 568 -5.06 6.35 5.84
C SER A 568 -4.50 6.41 4.41
N ASP A 569 -5.26 6.02 3.39
CA ASP A 569 -4.76 5.97 2.02
C ASP A 569 -5.11 7.23 1.22
N VAL A 570 -4.21 7.64 0.33
CA VAL A 570 -4.45 8.71 -0.64
C VAL A 570 -5.52 8.26 -1.65
N PRO A 571 -6.64 9.00 -1.82
CA PRO A 571 -7.64 8.72 -2.84
C PRO A 571 -7.07 8.56 -4.25
N ASP A 572 -7.60 7.59 -5.01
CA ASP A 572 -7.23 7.29 -6.41
C ASP A 572 -7.15 8.54 -7.31
N PHE A 573 -8.04 9.50 -7.07
CA PHE A 573 -8.12 10.76 -7.83
C PHE A 573 -6.80 11.56 -7.80
N TYR A 574 -6.02 11.48 -6.72
CA TYR A 574 -4.81 12.28 -6.58
C TYR A 574 -3.57 11.64 -7.23
N TRP A 575 -3.61 10.36 -7.59
CA TRP A 575 -2.42 9.68 -8.13
C TRP A 575 -1.99 10.22 -9.50
N ALA A 576 -2.91 10.81 -10.26
CA ALA A 576 -2.61 11.47 -11.52
C ALA A 576 -2.20 12.94 -11.33
N GLU A 577 -2.32 13.50 -10.13
CA GLU A 577 -2.18 14.93 -9.83
C GLU A 577 -1.31 15.16 -8.57
N PRO A 578 0.03 15.15 -8.72
CA PRO A 578 0.97 15.20 -7.59
C PRO A 578 0.78 16.41 -6.66
N GLU A 579 0.37 17.56 -7.19
CA GLU A 579 0.12 18.76 -6.38
C GLU A 579 -1.13 18.63 -5.50
N LEU A 580 -2.19 18.00 -6.01
CA LEU A 580 -3.39 17.73 -5.21
C LEU A 580 -3.11 16.68 -4.15
N GLU A 581 -2.32 15.65 -4.49
CA GLU A 581 -1.81 14.68 -3.53
C GLU A 581 -1.03 15.38 -2.41
N ARG A 582 -0.15 16.34 -2.76
CA ARG A 582 0.62 17.12 -1.77
C ARG A 582 -0.29 17.89 -0.81
N HIS A 583 -1.34 18.53 -1.31
CA HIS A 583 -2.33 19.22 -0.46
C HIS A 583 -3.05 18.25 0.48
N PHE A 584 -3.58 17.16 -0.06
CA PHE A 584 -4.27 16.13 0.72
C PHE A 584 -3.38 15.53 1.81
N ASN A 585 -2.15 15.14 1.46
CA ASN A 585 -1.18 14.56 2.38
C ASN A 585 -0.72 15.56 3.43
N SER A 586 -0.50 16.83 3.06
CA SER A 586 -0.11 17.87 4.03
C SER A 586 -1.14 18.03 5.15
N MET A 587 -2.43 18.01 4.80
CA MET A 587 -3.52 18.12 5.76
C MET A 587 -3.71 16.85 6.58
N THR A 588 -3.69 15.69 5.92
CA THR A 588 -3.81 14.38 6.57
C THR A 588 -2.71 14.15 7.60
N ASN A 589 -1.49 14.59 7.29
CA ASN A 589 -0.35 14.55 8.22
C ASN A 589 -0.53 15.54 9.38
N ALA A 590 -0.97 16.77 9.10
CA ALA A 590 -1.19 17.79 10.13
C ALA A 590 -2.31 17.41 11.13
N LEU A 591 -3.27 16.60 10.68
CA LEU A 591 -4.37 16.05 11.49
C LEU A 591 -4.04 14.69 12.12
N GLU A 592 -2.81 14.18 11.93
CA GLU A 592 -2.31 12.90 12.46
C GLU A 592 -3.22 11.70 12.12
N VAL A 593 -3.92 11.74 10.99
CA VAL A 593 -4.98 10.76 10.64
C VAL A 593 -4.44 9.33 10.59
N LYS A 594 -3.20 9.14 10.11
CA LYS A 594 -2.56 7.82 10.02
C LYS A 594 -2.33 7.21 11.40
N GLU A 595 -1.72 7.97 12.32
CA GLU A 595 -1.42 7.51 13.68
C GLU A 595 -2.70 7.19 14.45
N ARG A 596 -3.71 8.05 14.31
CA ARG A 596 -5.04 7.85 14.86
C ARG A 596 -5.71 6.59 14.32
N THR A 597 -5.63 6.36 13.01
CA THR A 597 -6.17 5.15 12.37
C THR A 597 -5.48 3.88 12.88
N THR A 598 -4.16 3.91 13.07
CA THR A 598 -3.42 2.80 13.68
C THR A 598 -3.88 2.53 15.10
N SER A 599 -4.02 3.58 15.93
CA SER A 599 -4.52 3.44 17.31
C SER A 599 -5.92 2.81 17.37
N VAL A 600 -6.83 3.21 16.48
CA VAL A 600 -8.17 2.61 16.38
C VAL A 600 -8.09 1.13 15.97
N ASN A 601 -7.24 0.78 15.00
CA ASN A 601 -7.01 -0.60 14.58
C ASN A 601 -6.49 -1.48 15.72
N ASP A 602 -5.54 -0.97 16.52
CA ASP A 602 -4.98 -1.68 17.67
C ASP A 602 -6.04 -1.93 18.74
N LYS A 603 -6.87 -0.93 19.03
CA LYS A 603 -8.02 -1.04 19.94
C LYS A 603 -9.04 -2.09 19.48
N ILE A 604 -9.36 -2.12 18.18
CA ILE A 604 -10.25 -3.13 17.59
C ILE A 604 -9.64 -4.53 17.71
N THR A 605 -8.34 -4.66 17.46
CA THR A 605 -7.60 -5.94 17.54
C THR A 605 -7.63 -6.48 18.97
N TYR A 606 -7.31 -5.64 19.96
CA TYR A 606 -7.39 -5.99 21.36
C TYR A 606 -8.80 -6.45 21.78
N ALA A 607 -9.83 -5.71 21.35
CA ALA A 607 -11.23 -6.09 21.62
C ALA A 607 -11.58 -7.46 20.99
N ALA A 608 -11.08 -7.75 19.80
CA ALA A 608 -11.35 -9.00 19.09
C ALA A 608 -10.71 -10.20 19.78
N GLU A 609 -9.47 -10.04 20.26
CA GLU A 609 -8.77 -11.07 21.03
C GLU A 609 -9.50 -11.37 22.34
N ALA A 610 -9.86 -10.34 23.11
CA ALA A 610 -10.62 -10.50 24.34
C ALA A 610 -11.97 -11.21 24.09
N GLN A 611 -12.67 -10.84 23.02
CA GLN A 611 -13.94 -11.50 22.65
C GLN A 611 -13.77 -12.94 22.15
N SER A 612 -12.65 -13.28 21.49
CA SER A 612 -12.39 -14.64 21.02
C SER A 612 -12.27 -15.61 22.20
N VAL A 613 -11.57 -15.20 23.26
CA VAL A 613 -11.46 -15.97 24.51
C VAL A 613 -12.84 -16.17 25.16
N LEU A 614 -13.66 -15.11 25.21
CA LEU A 614 -15.03 -15.20 25.73
C LEU A 614 -15.91 -16.19 24.95
N ARG A 615 -15.74 -16.25 23.62
CA ARG A 615 -16.50 -17.17 22.78
C ARG A 615 -16.17 -18.62 23.08
N GLN A 616 -14.88 -18.94 23.27
CA GLN A 616 -14.42 -20.30 23.59
C GLN A 616 -15.06 -20.80 24.90
N LEU A 617 -15.10 -19.94 25.92
CA LEU A 617 -15.70 -20.22 27.24
C LEU A 617 -17.24 -20.40 27.24
N LEU A 618 -17.93 -20.09 26.14
CA LEU A 618 -19.38 -20.26 25.98
C LEU A 618 -19.78 -21.40 25.03
N THR A 619 -18.79 -22.00 24.37
CA THR A 619 -18.93 -23.20 23.53
C THR A 619 -18.62 -24.49 24.28
N GLU A 620 -17.90 -24.40 25.40
CA GLU A 620 -17.85 -25.41 26.46
C GLU A 620 -19.02 -25.22 27.44
#